data_AF-A0A959FYK2-F1
#
_entry.id   AF-A0A959FYK2-F1
#
_cell.length_a   1.000
_cell.length_b   1.000
_cell.length_c   1.000
_cell.angle_alpha   90.00
_cell.angle_beta   90.00
_cell.angle_gamma   90.00
#
_symmetry.space_group_name_H-M   'P 1'
#
loop_
_entity.id
_entity.type
_entity.pdbx_description
1 polymer ?
#
loop_
_entity_poly.entity_id
_entity_poly.type
_entity_poly.pdbx_seq_one_letter_code
_entity_poly.pdbx_strand_id
1 'polypeptide(L)'
;LGQGDMEPLLTTTTLENSGIMSLTLKTRNEQLSVQLNRVIFEELGMFYIRQTTVKQRETFEKVAAEADSIGTVLRSKEFELATFVDKNQGLITQRAQLKKEQIEREVFILNTMYGEAVSNEEVAKFALKNRTPFIQAVDVPVVPLKQIRPSKFKSGITGLLLGVLLTSIFVVGRRLYRETMQNPEPDSATPGAIPATT
;
A
#
# COMPACT_ATOMS: atom_id res chain seq x y z
N LEU A 1 -7.22 18.14 -5.40
CA LEU A 1 -8.12 16.98 -5.20
C LEU A 1 -8.69 17.07 -3.79
N GLY A 2 -10.01 17.30 -3.68
CA GLY A 2 -10.77 17.16 -2.43
C GLY A 2 -10.67 18.30 -1.40
N GLN A 3 -11.06 19.52 -1.75
CA GLN A 3 -11.33 20.59 -0.78
C GLN A 3 -12.80 20.51 -0.36
N GLY A 4 -13.07 19.63 0.60
CA GLY A 4 -14.37 19.46 1.25
C GLY A 4 -14.12 18.72 2.55
N ASP A 5 -14.90 19.04 3.58
CA ASP A 5 -14.87 18.51 4.97
C ASP A 5 -15.14 16.99 5.07
N MET A 6 -14.72 16.20 4.08
CA MET A 6 -14.82 14.76 4.07
C MET A 6 -13.63 14.21 4.85
N GLU A 7 -13.91 13.67 6.03
CA GLU A 7 -12.91 12.88 6.76
C GLU A 7 -12.34 11.80 5.81
N PRO A 8 -11.01 11.70 5.70
CA PRO A 8 -10.41 10.70 4.83
C PRO A 8 -10.87 9.31 5.25
N LEU A 9 -11.23 8.50 4.26
CA LEU A 9 -11.69 7.12 4.46
C LEU A 9 -10.60 6.30 5.17
N LEU A 10 -9.32 6.57 4.86
CA LEU A 10 -8.15 5.91 5.43
C LEU A 10 -7.20 6.96 6.02
N THR A 11 -6.81 6.76 7.27
CA THR A 11 -5.81 7.56 7.97
C THR A 11 -4.73 6.65 8.52
N THR A 12 -3.47 7.01 8.24
CA THR A 12 -2.30 6.31 8.78
C THR A 12 -1.59 7.22 9.77
N THR A 13 -1.25 6.71 10.95
CA THR A 13 -0.46 7.42 11.96
C THR A 13 0.70 6.55 12.39
N THR A 14 1.91 7.10 12.35
CA THR A 14 3.12 6.40 12.78
C THR A 14 3.55 6.93 14.15
N LEU A 15 3.77 6.02 15.09
CA LEU A 15 4.35 6.36 16.39
C LEU A 15 5.87 6.31 16.28
N GLU A 16 6.51 7.48 16.10
CA GLU A 16 7.92 7.67 15.73
C GLU A 16 8.93 6.88 16.58
N ASN A 17 8.61 6.59 17.85
CA ASN A 17 9.52 5.89 18.78
C ASN A 17 9.30 4.37 18.89
N SER A 18 8.20 3.83 18.35
CA SER A 18 7.81 2.43 18.58
C SER A 18 7.85 1.55 17.33
N GLY A 19 7.99 2.15 16.14
CA GLY A 19 7.83 1.43 14.87
C GLY A 19 6.40 0.94 14.60
N ILE A 20 5.44 1.30 15.46
CA ILE A 20 4.04 0.93 15.32
C ILE A 20 3.37 1.88 14.34
N MET A 21 2.72 1.29 13.34
CA MET A 21 1.86 1.98 12.38
C MET A 21 0.40 1.69 12.72
N SER A 22 -0.38 2.74 12.92
CA SER A 22 -1.83 2.66 13.12
C SER A 22 -2.55 2.94 11.80
N LEU A 23 -3.43 2.02 11.41
CA LEU A 23 -4.27 2.12 10.21
C LEU A 23 -5.74 2.24 10.62
N THR A 24 -6.31 3.42 10.46
CA THR A 24 -7.72 3.70 10.78
C THR A 24 -8.53 3.81 9.50
N LEU A 25 -9.65 3.08 9.44
CA LEU A 25 -10.57 3.08 8.30
C LEU A 25 -11.97 3.49 8.75
N LYS A 26 -12.54 4.51 8.13
CA LYS A 26 -13.89 5.01 8.40
C LYS A 26 -14.79 4.78 7.18
N THR A 27 -15.77 3.88 7.32
CA THR A 27 -16.81 3.66 6.31
C THR A 27 -18.21 3.72 6.92
N ARG A 28 -19.26 3.76 6.07
CA ARG A 28 -20.66 3.80 6.51
C ARG A 28 -21.15 2.48 7.12
N ASN A 29 -20.53 1.35 6.77
CA ASN A 29 -20.91 0.03 7.24
C ASN A 29 -19.78 -0.53 8.12
N GLU A 30 -20.12 -0.88 9.35
CA GLU A 30 -19.20 -1.43 10.34
C GLU A 30 -18.47 -2.69 9.84
N GLN A 31 -19.17 -3.62 9.19
CA GLN A 31 -18.59 -4.85 8.64
C GLN A 31 -17.63 -4.54 7.47
N LEU A 32 -18.01 -3.59 6.60
CA LEU A 32 -17.15 -3.15 5.51
C LEU A 32 -15.85 -2.54 6.04
N SER A 33 -15.93 -1.72 7.09
CA SER A 33 -14.73 -1.14 7.72
C SER A 33 -13.78 -2.23 8.24
N VAL A 34 -14.30 -3.27 8.90
CA VAL A 34 -13.44 -4.35 9.43
C VAL A 34 -12.83 -5.19 8.31
N GLN A 35 -13.63 -5.61 7.32
CA GLN A 35 -13.14 -6.45 6.22
C GLN A 35 -12.15 -5.71 5.33
N LEU A 36 -12.46 -4.47 4.95
CA LEU A 36 -11.59 -3.67 4.09
C LEU A 36 -10.28 -3.32 4.81
N ASN A 37 -10.31 -3.03 6.12
CA ASN A 37 -9.09 -2.79 6.89
C ASN A 37 -8.19 -4.03 6.93
N ARG A 38 -8.78 -5.22 7.12
CA ARG A 38 -8.04 -6.49 7.07
C ARG A 38 -7.38 -6.73 5.71
N VAL A 39 -8.14 -6.58 4.62
CA VAL A 39 -7.62 -6.77 3.26
C VAL A 39 -6.49 -5.77 2.96
N ILE A 40 -6.68 -4.50 3.32
CA ILE A 40 -5.64 -3.48 3.14
C ILE A 40 -4.38 -3.82 3.96
N PHE A 41 -4.54 -4.25 5.22
CA PHE A 41 -3.41 -4.65 6.05
C PHE A 41 -2.65 -5.84 5.45
N GLU A 42 -3.34 -6.87 4.99
CA GLU A 42 -2.74 -8.04 4.35
C GLU A 42 -2.00 -7.67 3.05
N GLU A 43 -2.63 -6.89 2.18
CA GLU A 43 -2.03 -6.45 0.92
C GLU A 43 -0.83 -5.52 1.12
N LEU A 44 -0.94 -4.54 2.03
CA LEU A 44 0.19 -3.67 2.37
C LEU A 44 1.33 -4.46 3.01
N GLY A 45 1.01 -5.44 3.86
CA GLY A 45 2.00 -6.31 4.47
C GLY A 45 2.75 -7.14 3.44
N MET A 46 2.02 -7.82 2.54
CA MET A 46 2.62 -8.57 1.44
C MET A 46 3.41 -7.67 0.48
N PHE A 47 2.88 -6.49 0.14
CA PHE A 47 3.56 -5.52 -0.70
C PHE A 47 4.88 -5.07 -0.07
N TYR A 48 4.89 -4.74 1.23
CA TYR A 48 6.09 -4.30 1.93
C TYR A 48 7.15 -5.40 2.02
N ILE A 49 6.74 -6.63 2.35
CA ILE A 49 7.64 -7.80 2.38
C ILE A 49 8.24 -8.01 1.00
N ARG A 50 7.41 -8.05 -0.06
CA ARG A 50 7.87 -8.22 -1.44
C ARG A 50 8.87 -7.13 -1.82
N GLN A 51 8.52 -5.86 -1.59
CA GLN A 51 9.34 -4.72 -1.99
C GLN A 51 10.68 -4.70 -1.26
N THR A 52 10.69 -5.04 0.02
CA THR A 52 11.91 -5.06 0.86
C THR A 52 12.84 -6.21 0.50
N THR A 53 12.29 -7.33 0.00
CA THR A 53 13.04 -8.56 -0.29
C THR A 53 13.43 -8.75 -1.75
N VAL A 54 12.95 -7.92 -2.69
CA VAL A 54 13.20 -8.08 -4.15
C VAL A 54 14.66 -8.37 -4.46
N LYS A 55 15.58 -7.51 -4.01
CA LYS A 55 17.01 -7.63 -4.36
C LYS A 55 17.63 -8.90 -3.80
N GLN A 56 17.37 -9.22 -2.54
CA GLN A 56 17.90 -10.43 -1.90
C GLN A 56 17.34 -11.70 -2.54
N ARG A 57 16.07 -11.67 -2.93
CA ARG A 57 15.42 -12.78 -3.63
C ARG A 57 16.03 -13.00 -5.01
N GLU A 58 16.23 -11.94 -5.79
CA GLU A 58 16.91 -12.04 -7.08
C GLU A 58 18.35 -12.56 -6.95
N THR A 59 19.10 -12.11 -5.94
CA THR A 59 20.46 -12.63 -5.67
C THR A 59 20.41 -14.11 -5.32
N PHE A 60 19.50 -14.51 -4.42
CA PHE A 60 19.33 -15.92 -4.06
C PHE A 60 18.97 -16.78 -5.27
N GLU A 61 18.00 -16.35 -6.09
CA GLU A 61 17.60 -17.07 -7.31
C GLU A 61 18.75 -17.25 -8.30
N LYS A 62 19.62 -16.23 -8.47
CA LYS A 62 20.80 -16.33 -9.34
C LYS A 62 21.83 -17.32 -8.80
N VAL A 63 22.16 -17.23 -7.52
CA VAL A 63 23.17 -18.11 -6.90
C VAL A 63 22.69 -19.56 -6.84
N ALA A 64 21.41 -19.79 -6.55
CA ALA A 64 20.80 -21.12 -6.59
C ALA A 64 20.86 -21.72 -8.01
N ALA A 65 20.49 -20.94 -9.02
CA ALA A 65 20.56 -21.38 -10.42
C ALA A 65 22.01 -21.70 -10.86
N GLU A 66 22.99 -20.94 -10.37
CA GLU A 66 24.41 -21.20 -10.63
C GLU A 66 24.88 -22.50 -9.97
N ALA A 67 24.52 -22.76 -8.71
CA ALA A 67 24.81 -24.00 -8.01
C ALA A 67 24.22 -25.22 -8.73
N ASP A 68 22.96 -25.13 -9.18
CA ASP A 68 22.28 -26.17 -9.97
C ASP A 68 22.98 -26.44 -11.30
N SER A 69 23.41 -25.38 -11.98
CA SER A 69 24.15 -25.46 -13.25
C SER A 69 25.49 -26.18 -13.06
N ILE A 70 26.28 -25.75 -12.08
CA ILE A 70 27.58 -26.38 -11.75
C ILE A 70 27.37 -27.85 -11.36
N GLY A 71 26.37 -28.14 -10.53
CA GLY A 71 26.03 -29.51 -10.12
C GLY A 71 25.63 -30.40 -11.31
N THR A 72 24.96 -29.85 -12.32
CA THR A 72 24.60 -30.58 -13.54
C THR A 72 25.83 -30.91 -14.38
N VAL A 73 26.74 -29.94 -14.55
CA VAL A 73 28.00 -30.15 -15.28
C VAL A 73 28.90 -31.13 -14.54
N LEU A 74 28.98 -31.03 -13.21
CA LEU A 74 29.73 -31.96 -12.36
C LEU A 74 29.26 -33.41 -12.56
N ARG A 75 27.95 -33.66 -12.46
CA ARG A 75 27.37 -35.00 -12.69
C ARG A 75 27.68 -35.53 -14.09
N SER A 76 27.64 -34.67 -15.10
CA SER A 76 27.99 -35.05 -16.47
C SER A 76 29.46 -35.49 -16.58
N LYS A 77 30.37 -34.81 -15.87
CA LYS A 77 31.81 -35.12 -15.87
C LYS A 77 32.15 -36.35 -15.03
N GLU A 78 31.45 -36.55 -13.91
CA GLU A 78 31.54 -37.78 -13.13
C GLU A 78 31.10 -39.00 -13.96
N PHE A 79 30.02 -38.85 -14.75
CA PHE A 79 29.57 -39.91 -15.66
C PHE A 79 30.57 -40.16 -16.81
N GLU A 80 31.19 -39.10 -17.34
CA GLU A 80 32.29 -39.22 -18.32
C GLU A 80 33.46 -40.01 -17.73
N LEU A 81 33.86 -39.71 -16.49
CA LEU A 81 34.92 -40.42 -15.77
C LEU A 81 34.58 -41.89 -15.57
N ALA A 82 33.38 -42.19 -15.04
CA ALA A 82 32.92 -43.56 -14.82
C ALA A 82 32.92 -44.35 -16.13
N THR A 83 32.37 -43.78 -17.21
CA THR A 83 32.35 -44.40 -18.53
C THR A 83 33.77 -44.64 -19.08
N PHE A 84 34.70 -43.71 -18.85
CA PHE A 84 36.09 -43.87 -19.27
C PHE A 84 36.77 -45.01 -18.53
N VAL A 85 36.57 -45.11 -17.21
CA VAL A 85 37.13 -46.18 -16.36
C VAL A 85 36.57 -47.54 -16.77
N ASP A 86 35.25 -47.64 -16.98
CA ASP A 86 34.59 -48.88 -17.38
C ASP A 86 35.05 -49.38 -18.75
N LYS A 87 35.25 -48.48 -19.71
CA LYS A 87 35.72 -48.83 -21.07
C LYS A 87 37.19 -49.20 -21.12
N ASN A 88 38.01 -48.71 -20.19
CA ASN A 88 39.46 -48.85 -20.22
C ASN A 88 39.96 -49.63 -18.99
N GLN A 89 39.37 -50.80 -18.73
CA GLN A 89 39.87 -51.69 -17.69
C GLN A 89 41.28 -52.19 -18.05
N GLY A 90 42.25 -51.95 -17.16
CA GLY A 90 43.66 -52.30 -17.40
C GLY A 90 44.42 -51.29 -18.28
N LEU A 91 44.43 -50.01 -17.89
CA LEU A 91 45.16 -48.94 -18.59
C LEU A 91 46.68 -49.22 -18.72
N ILE A 92 47.13 -49.67 -19.90
CA ILE A 92 48.55 -49.93 -20.20
C ILE A 92 49.23 -48.73 -20.85
N THR A 93 48.48 -47.87 -21.54
CA THR A 93 49.06 -46.74 -22.30
C THR A 93 49.11 -45.45 -21.49
N GLN A 94 50.24 -44.73 -21.59
CA GLN A 94 50.44 -43.42 -20.95
C GLN A 94 49.43 -42.36 -21.43
N ARG A 95 49.00 -42.44 -22.70
CA ARG A 95 47.99 -41.52 -23.25
C ARG A 95 46.63 -41.68 -22.56
N ALA A 96 46.23 -42.91 -22.28
CA ALA A 96 44.95 -43.17 -21.63
C ALA A 96 45.01 -42.80 -20.13
N GLN A 97 46.16 -42.99 -19.46
CA GLN A 97 46.38 -42.48 -18.10
C GLN A 97 46.29 -40.95 -18.04
N LEU A 98 46.96 -40.24 -18.95
CA LEU A 98 46.86 -38.78 -19.02
C LEU A 98 45.42 -38.30 -19.23
N LYS A 99 44.65 -38.98 -20.10
CA LYS A 99 43.25 -38.62 -20.34
C LYS A 99 42.39 -38.84 -19.08
N LYS A 100 42.63 -39.92 -18.33
CA LYS A 100 41.96 -40.15 -17.05
C LYS A 100 42.25 -39.02 -16.05
N GLU A 101 43.52 -38.67 -15.86
CA GLU A 101 43.94 -37.59 -14.95
C GLU A 101 43.36 -36.23 -15.35
N GLN A 102 43.16 -35.96 -16.64
CA GLN A 102 42.49 -34.75 -17.11
C GLN A 102 41.03 -34.71 -16.66
N ILE A 103 40.29 -35.81 -16.86
CA ILE A 103 38.88 -35.89 -16.46
C ILE A 103 38.76 -35.81 -14.92
N GLU A 104 39.62 -36.50 -14.18
CA GLU A 104 39.65 -36.43 -12.70
C GLU A 104 39.92 -35.00 -12.20
N ARG A 105 40.82 -34.27 -12.84
CA ARG A 105 41.10 -32.87 -12.51
C ARG A 105 39.91 -31.97 -12.80
N GLU A 106 39.21 -32.17 -13.92
CA GLU A 106 37.98 -31.45 -14.23
C GLU A 106 36.89 -31.70 -13.18
N VAL A 107 36.69 -32.97 -12.79
CA VAL A 107 35.76 -33.34 -11.70
C VAL A 107 36.16 -32.69 -10.39
N PHE A 108 37.44 -32.69 -10.02
CA PHE A 108 37.92 -32.06 -8.79
C PHE A 108 37.68 -30.54 -8.77
N ILE A 109 37.95 -29.86 -9.88
CA ILE A 109 37.70 -28.42 -10.03
C ILE A 109 36.20 -28.13 -9.88
N LEU A 110 35.35 -28.88 -10.59
CA LEU A 110 33.90 -28.72 -10.52
C LEU A 110 33.32 -29.04 -9.14
N ASN A 111 33.88 -30.03 -8.44
CA ASN A 111 33.48 -30.38 -7.08
C ASN A 111 33.79 -29.24 -6.10
N THR A 112 34.98 -28.65 -6.22
CA THR A 112 35.38 -27.48 -5.42
C THR A 112 34.47 -26.29 -5.69
N MET A 113 34.22 -25.98 -6.97
CA MET A 113 33.30 -24.90 -7.38
C MET A 113 31.87 -25.15 -6.87
N TYR A 114 31.40 -26.40 -6.92
CA TYR A 114 30.08 -26.77 -6.43
C TYR A 114 29.97 -26.54 -4.91
N GLY A 115 30.99 -26.92 -4.14
CA GLY A 115 31.04 -26.66 -2.69
C GLY A 115 30.98 -25.17 -2.37
N GLU A 116 31.73 -24.34 -3.10
CA GLU A 116 31.68 -22.88 -2.95
C GLU A 116 30.31 -22.31 -3.35
N ALA A 117 29.71 -22.80 -4.44
CA ALA A 117 28.40 -22.36 -4.91
C ALA A 117 27.30 -22.67 -3.89
N VAL A 118 27.28 -23.87 -3.31
CA VAL A 118 26.33 -24.25 -2.25
C VAL A 118 26.53 -23.39 -0.99
N SER A 119 27.78 -23.11 -0.62
CA SER A 119 28.07 -22.19 0.49
C SER A 119 27.52 -20.78 0.21
N ASN A 120 27.72 -20.27 -1.00
CA ASN A 120 27.20 -18.96 -1.42
C ASN A 120 25.67 -18.94 -1.45
N GLU A 121 25.02 -20.04 -1.84
CA GLU A 121 23.57 -20.20 -1.81
C GLU A 121 23.02 -20.07 -0.38
N GLU A 122 23.62 -20.77 0.59
CA GLU A 122 23.20 -20.68 1.99
C GLU A 122 23.44 -19.29 2.58
N VAL A 123 24.53 -18.60 2.18
CA VAL A 123 24.76 -17.19 2.55
C VAL A 123 23.67 -16.29 1.96
N ALA A 124 23.32 -16.45 0.69
CA ALA A 124 22.28 -15.66 0.03
C ALA A 124 20.89 -15.91 0.65
N LYS A 125 20.59 -17.17 0.99
CA LYS A 125 19.36 -17.58 1.69
C LYS A 125 19.28 -16.98 3.08
N PHE A 126 20.38 -16.99 3.83
CA PHE A 126 20.46 -16.32 5.12
C PHE A 126 20.24 -14.81 5.00
N ALA A 127 20.88 -14.17 4.01
CA ALA A 127 20.69 -12.75 3.74
C ALA A 127 19.24 -12.40 3.38
N LEU A 128 18.57 -13.24 2.58
CA LEU A 128 17.14 -13.10 2.28
C LEU A 128 16.28 -13.21 3.54
N LYS A 129 16.53 -14.23 4.37
CA LYS A 129 15.79 -14.42 5.63
C LYS A 129 15.99 -13.26 6.60
N ASN A 130 17.22 -12.75 6.73
CA ASN A 130 17.54 -11.63 7.62
C ASN A 130 16.94 -10.30 7.13
N ARG A 131 16.84 -10.10 5.82
CA ARG A 131 16.22 -8.90 5.23
C ARG A 131 14.68 -8.96 5.26
N THR A 132 14.10 -10.15 5.36
CA THR A 132 12.65 -10.33 5.34
C THR A 132 12.03 -9.71 6.59
N PRO A 133 11.23 -8.64 6.46
CA PRO A 133 10.66 -7.97 7.62
C PRO A 133 9.54 -8.82 8.23
N PHE A 134 9.46 -8.84 9.56
CA PHE A 134 8.37 -9.48 10.28
C PHE A 134 7.30 -8.44 10.62
N ILE A 135 6.13 -8.56 9.98
CA ILE A 135 4.98 -7.69 10.23
C ILE A 135 4.00 -8.45 11.14
N GLN A 136 3.79 -7.94 12.35
CA GLN A 136 2.84 -8.50 13.30
C GLN A 136 1.69 -7.52 13.52
N ALA A 137 0.46 -8.03 13.44
CA ALA A 137 -0.71 -7.28 13.91
C ALA A 137 -0.64 -7.16 15.43
N VAL A 138 -0.51 -5.93 15.93
CA VAL A 138 -0.55 -5.64 17.37
C VAL A 138 -2.00 -5.64 17.84
N ASP A 139 -2.85 -4.89 17.15
CA ASP A 139 -4.29 -4.83 17.40
C ASP A 139 -5.05 -5.14 16.12
N VAL A 140 -6.03 -6.04 16.22
CA VAL A 140 -6.92 -6.38 15.10
C VAL A 140 -8.09 -5.39 15.01
N PRO A 141 -8.59 -5.08 13.80
CA PRO A 141 -9.72 -4.18 13.64
C PRO A 141 -10.97 -4.79 14.28
N VAL A 142 -11.55 -4.07 15.23
CA VAL A 142 -12.82 -4.42 15.91
C VAL A 142 -13.92 -3.43 15.53
N VAL A 143 -15.17 -3.88 15.59
CA VAL A 143 -16.34 -3.04 15.34
C VAL A 143 -16.44 -1.96 16.43
N PRO A 144 -16.72 -0.69 16.08
CA PRO A 144 -16.87 0.36 17.07
C PRO A 144 -18.06 0.09 17.99
N LEU A 145 -17.85 0.12 19.31
CA LEU A 145 -18.92 -0.03 20.32
C LEU A 145 -19.97 1.09 20.25
N LYS A 146 -19.62 2.26 19.70
CA LYS A 146 -20.51 3.42 19.55
C LYS A 146 -20.34 4.02 18.15
N GLN A 147 -21.43 4.10 17.41
CA GLN A 147 -21.42 4.71 16.08
C GLN A 147 -21.00 6.18 16.17
N ILE A 148 -19.96 6.55 15.42
CA ILE A 148 -19.52 7.92 15.25
C ILE A 148 -20.53 8.61 14.33
N ARG A 149 -21.57 9.19 14.93
CA ARG A 149 -22.55 10.02 14.22
C ARG A 149 -22.19 11.49 14.39
N PRO A 150 -22.41 12.35 13.38
CA PRO A 150 -22.31 13.78 13.59
C PRO A 150 -23.20 14.17 14.77
N SER A 151 -22.68 15.03 15.66
CA SER A 151 -23.39 15.40 16.88
C SER A 151 -24.75 16.00 16.51
N LYS A 152 -25.84 15.28 16.82
CA LYS A 152 -27.23 15.73 16.60
C LYS A 152 -27.46 17.11 17.21
N PHE A 153 -26.74 17.43 18.28
CA PHE A 153 -26.77 18.71 18.97
C PHE A 153 -26.24 19.86 18.09
N LYS A 154 -25.09 19.66 17.41
CA LYS A 154 -24.54 20.68 16.49
C LYS A 154 -25.50 20.94 15.33
N SER A 155 -26.08 19.89 14.75
CA SER A 155 -27.08 20.02 13.68
C SER A 155 -28.38 20.70 14.15
N GLY A 156 -28.77 20.49 15.42
CA GLY A 156 -29.93 21.14 16.01
C GLY A 156 -29.74 22.65 16.16
N ILE A 157 -28.57 23.09 16.63
CA ILE A 157 -28.26 24.53 16.82
C ILE A 157 -28.23 25.27 15.47
N THR A 158 -27.59 24.70 14.45
CA THR A 158 -27.59 25.33 13.12
C THR A 158 -28.97 25.36 12.50
N GLY A 159 -29.78 24.29 12.67
CA GLY A 159 -31.18 24.28 12.23
C GLY A 159 -32.02 25.36 12.90
N LEU A 160 -31.85 25.57 14.21
CA LEU A 160 -32.54 26.62 14.96
C LEU A 160 -32.17 28.03 14.47
N LEU A 161 -30.87 28.30 14.29
CA LEU A 161 -30.37 29.58 13.77
C LEU A 161 -30.95 29.91 12.39
N LEU A 162 -30.92 28.94 11.47
CA LEU A 162 -31.53 29.09 10.14
C LEU A 162 -33.04 29.28 10.22
N GLY A 163 -33.73 28.54 11.10
CA GLY A 163 -35.17 28.67 11.30
C GLY A 163 -35.59 30.05 11.79
N VAL A 164 -34.85 30.62 12.76
CA VAL A 164 -35.10 31.98 13.27
C VAL A 164 -34.85 33.02 12.18
N LEU A 165 -33.76 32.89 11.42
CA LEU A 165 -33.44 33.82 10.33
C LEU A 165 -34.53 33.84 9.25
N LEU A 166 -34.96 32.66 8.77
CA LEU A 166 -36.01 32.55 7.75
C LEU A 166 -37.36 33.07 8.25
N THR A 167 -37.70 32.78 9.51
CA THR A 167 -38.95 33.28 10.11
C THR A 167 -38.93 34.81 10.23
N SER A 168 -37.81 35.39 10.64
CA SER A 168 -37.65 36.85 10.73
C SER A 168 -37.83 37.54 9.37
N ILE A 169 -37.17 37.02 8.33
CA ILE A 169 -37.32 37.54 6.94
C ILE A 169 -38.77 37.43 6.47
N PHE A 170 -39.44 36.31 6.72
CA PHE A 170 -40.83 36.12 6.34
C PHE A 170 -41.78 37.12 7.02
N VAL A 171 -41.60 37.35 8.33
CA VAL A 171 -42.44 38.29 9.09
C VAL A 171 -42.21 39.73 8.62
N VAL A 172 -40.96 40.15 8.41
CA VAL A 172 -40.63 41.49 7.91
C VAL A 172 -41.15 41.68 6.48
N GLY A 173 -40.94 40.71 5.59
CA GLY A 173 -41.46 40.75 4.22
C GLY A 173 -42.99 40.83 4.18
N ARG A 174 -43.68 40.05 5.02
CA ARG A 174 -45.15 40.12 5.16
C ARG A 174 -45.60 41.50 5.65
N ARG A 175 -44.87 42.10 6.58
CA ARG A 175 -45.19 43.43 7.11
C ARG A 175 -45.02 44.52 6.05
N LEU A 176 -43.90 44.52 5.33
CA LEU A 176 -43.63 45.46 4.24
C LEU A 176 -44.65 45.34 3.10
N TYR A 177 -45.04 44.13 2.71
CA TYR A 177 -46.08 43.90 1.70
C TYR A 177 -47.43 44.46 2.14
N ARG A 178 -47.79 44.32 3.42
CA ARG A 178 -49.03 44.86 3.96
C ARG A 178 -49.01 46.39 4.03
N GLU A 179 -47.88 46.98 4.38
CA GLU A 179 -47.72 48.45 4.47
C GLU A 179 -47.73 49.10 3.08
N THR A 180 -47.09 48.51 2.07
CA THR A 180 -47.12 49.01 0.68
C THR A 180 -48.49 48.86 0.01
N MET A 181 -49.31 47.88 0.42
CA MET A 181 -50.68 47.75 -0.08
C MET A 181 -51.70 48.64 0.65
N GLN A 182 -51.40 49.09 1.87
CA GLN A 182 -52.30 49.95 2.65
C GLN A 182 -52.02 51.45 2.49
N ASN A 183 -50.87 51.86 1.94
CA ASN A 183 -50.58 53.27 1.69
C ASN A 183 -49.83 53.49 0.36
N PRO A 184 -50.53 53.66 -0.78
CA PRO A 184 -49.92 54.08 -2.03
C PRO A 184 -49.74 55.60 -1.98
N GLU A 185 -48.54 56.10 -1.63
CA GLU A 185 -48.26 57.53 -1.83
C GLU A 185 -48.03 57.84 -3.33
N PRO A 186 -48.55 58.98 -3.83
CA PRO A 186 -48.53 59.34 -5.24
C PRO A 186 -47.22 60.04 -5.61
N ASP A 187 -46.61 59.67 -6.72
CA ASP A 187 -45.36 60.25 -7.19
C ASP A 187 -45.57 61.24 -8.36
N SER A 188 -44.92 62.40 -8.23
CA SER A 188 -44.41 63.31 -9.29
C SER A 188 -45.27 64.41 -9.97
N ALA A 189 -44.80 65.67 -9.77
CA ALA A 189 -44.47 66.71 -10.76
C ALA A 189 -45.52 67.69 -11.39
N THR A 190 -45.47 68.98 -10.93
CA THR A 190 -45.34 70.33 -11.62
C THR A 190 -46.00 70.65 -12.99
N PRO A 191 -46.15 71.93 -13.47
CA PRO A 191 -45.94 73.28 -12.88
C PRO A 191 -47.03 74.36 -13.21
N GLY A 192 -46.95 75.52 -12.54
CA GLY A 192 -47.21 76.86 -13.13
C GLY A 192 -48.66 77.38 -13.23
N ALA A 193 -48.93 78.50 -12.56
CA ALA A 193 -49.63 79.67 -13.11
C ALA A 193 -49.79 80.75 -12.03
N ILE A 194 -49.25 81.94 -12.31
CA ILE A 194 -49.56 83.21 -11.63
C ILE A 194 -50.98 83.62 -12.06
N PRO A 195 -51.76 84.30 -11.20
CA PRO A 195 -52.30 85.57 -11.72
C PRO A 195 -52.26 86.74 -10.74
N ALA A 196 -51.99 87.88 -11.39
CA ALA A 196 -52.17 89.28 -11.07
C ALA A 196 -53.28 89.72 -10.09
N THR A 197 -52.89 90.69 -9.25
CA THR A 197 -53.51 92.01 -8.98
C THR A 197 -55.02 92.14 -8.75
N THR A 198 -55.41 92.66 -7.58
CA THR A 198 -56.06 93.97 -7.39
C THR A 198 -55.82 94.42 -5.95
#